data_AF-A0A435XPU5-F1
#
_entry.id   AF-A0A435XPU5-F1
#
_cell.length_a   1.000
_cell.length_b   1.000
_cell.length_c   1.000
_cell.angle_alpha   90.00
_cell.angle_beta   90.00
_cell.angle_gamma   90.00
#
_symmetry.space_group_name_H-M   'P 1'
#
loop_
_entity.id
_entity.type
_entity.pdbx_description
1 polymer ?
#
loop_
_entity_poly.entity_id
_entity_poly.type
_entity_poly.pdbx_seq_one_letter_code
_entity_poly.pdbx_strand_id
1 'polypeptide(L)' 'MQQRIKTFKTLSRAASAAAFLSVQALICIGTVYWAVAETLGLSPMSALVLGGIFAVPTIFVLITAIRVAFDAETDPANQ' A
#
# COMPACT_ATOMS: atom_id res chain seq x y z
N MET A 1 -7.44 -21.45 12.74
CA MET A 1 -6.45 -22.05 11.80
C MET A 1 -5.24 -21.14 11.78
N GLN A 2 -4.06 -21.66 12.11
CA GLN A 2 -2.86 -20.86 12.31
C GLN A 2 -2.16 -20.66 10.96
N GLN A 3 -2.22 -19.43 10.41
CA GLN A 3 -1.48 -19.04 9.21
C GLN A 3 0.02 -19.21 9.47
N ARG A 4 0.66 -20.12 8.75
CA ARG A 4 2.07 -20.48 8.96
C ARG A 4 2.86 -20.20 7.69
N ILE A 5 3.81 -19.29 7.77
CA ILE A 5 4.83 -19.13 6.72
C ILE A 5 5.68 -20.41 6.72
N LYS A 6 5.48 -21.28 5.73
CA LYS A 6 6.14 -22.60 5.70
C LYS A 6 7.53 -22.55 5.07
N THR A 7 7.84 -21.57 4.21
CA THR A 7 9.13 -21.55 3.47
C THR A 7 9.52 -20.13 3.04
N PHE A 8 10.82 -19.89 2.79
CA PHE A 8 11.31 -18.65 2.14
C PHE A 8 10.58 -18.33 0.82
N LYS A 9 10.14 -19.36 0.08
CA LYS A 9 9.37 -19.22 -1.16
C LYS A 9 7.99 -18.59 -0.95
N THR A 10 7.29 -18.93 0.12
CA THR A 10 5.99 -18.31 0.45
C THR A 10 6.21 -16.86 0.92
N LEU A 11 7.29 -16.59 1.67
CA LEU A 11 7.62 -15.23 2.08
C LEU A 11 7.96 -14.32 0.88
N SER A 12 8.75 -14.82 -0.08
CA SER A 12 9.12 -14.03 -1.25
C SER A 12 7.92 -13.73 -2.15
N ARG A 13 6.99 -14.68 -2.31
CA ARG A 13 5.72 -14.48 -3.04
C ARG A 13 4.83 -13.44 -2.39
N ALA A 14 4.60 -13.54 -1.08
CA ALA A 14 3.84 -12.55 -0.33
C ALA A 14 4.48 -11.17 -0.43
N ALA A 15 5.82 -11.07 -0.32
CA ALA A 15 6.54 -9.81 -0.47
C ALA A 15 6.41 -9.22 -1.88
N SER A 16 6.53 -10.03 -2.93
CA SER A 16 6.35 -9.58 -4.32
C SER A 16 4.93 -9.07 -4.58
N ALA A 17 3.91 -9.79 -4.09
CA ALA A 17 2.51 -9.39 -4.23
C ALA A 17 2.23 -8.09 -3.44
N ALA A 18 2.71 -8.00 -2.20
CA ALA A 18 2.58 -6.78 -1.38
C ALA A 18 3.25 -5.58 -2.07
N ALA A 19 4.44 -5.75 -2.64
CA ALA A 19 5.14 -4.69 -3.36
C ALA A 19 4.35 -4.23 -4.60
N PHE A 20 3.82 -5.17 -5.38
CA PHE A 20 3.02 -4.87 -6.56
C PHE A 20 1.74 -4.08 -6.23
N LEU A 21 1.02 -4.50 -5.19
CA LEU A 21 -0.17 -3.78 -4.71
C LEU A 21 0.20 -2.39 -4.14
N SER A 22 1.31 -2.31 -3.41
CA SER A 22 1.80 -1.07 -2.82
C SER A 22 2.14 -0.01 -3.87
N VAL A 23 2.81 -0.40 -4.97
CA VAL A 23 3.13 0.52 -6.07
C VAL A 23 1.86 1.09 -6.71
N GLN A 24 0.87 0.25 -6.98
CA GLN A 24 -0.40 0.71 -7.55
C GLN A 24 -1.14 1.65 -6.60
N ALA A 25 -1.16 1.33 -5.30
CA ALA A 25 -1.75 2.20 -4.29
C ALA A 25 -1.05 3.57 -4.21
N LEU A 26 0.28 3.59 -4.23
CA LEU A 26 1.05 4.83 -4.19
C LEU A 26 0.81 5.69 -5.44
N ILE A 27 0.70 5.07 -6.62
CA ILE A 27 0.36 5.80 -7.86
C ILE A 27 -1.03 6.41 -7.73
N CYS A 28 -2.03 5.65 -7.28
CA CYS A 28 -3.41 6.13 -7.12
C CYS A 28 -3.50 7.27 -6.08
N ILE A 29 -2.81 7.13 -4.97
CA ILE A 29 -2.75 8.18 -3.95
C ILE A 29 -2.03 9.42 -4.49
N GLY A 30 -0.93 9.24 -5.20
CA GLY A 30 -0.16 10.32 -5.82
C GLY A 30 -0.98 11.11 -6.84
N THR A 31 -1.79 10.44 -7.67
CA THR A 31 -2.65 11.13 -8.65
C THR A 31 -3.76 11.92 -7.96
N VAL A 32 -4.38 11.38 -6.91
CA VAL A 32 -5.38 12.11 -6.13
C VAL A 32 -4.76 13.32 -5.43
N TYR A 33 -3.61 13.14 -4.77
CA TYR A 33 -2.86 14.22 -4.14
C TYR A 33 -2.56 15.34 -5.15
N TRP A 34 -2.03 14.99 -6.33
CA TRP A 34 -1.70 15.95 -7.37
C TRP A 34 -2.96 16.68 -7.88
N ALA A 35 -4.03 15.94 -8.19
CA ALA A 35 -5.28 16.53 -8.66
C ALA A 35 -5.86 17.51 -7.63
N VAL A 36 -5.83 17.18 -6.34
CA VAL A 36 -6.29 18.06 -5.25
C VAL A 36 -5.39 19.29 -5.13
N ALA A 37 -4.06 19.12 -5.19
CA ALA A 37 -3.13 20.23 -5.10
C ALA A 37 -3.31 21.24 -6.24
N GLU A 38 -3.46 20.76 -7.47
CA GLU A 38 -3.66 21.62 -8.65
C GLU A 38 -5.05 22.29 -8.67
N THR A 39 -6.10 21.54 -8.36
CA THR A 39 -7.47 22.11 -8.34
C THR A 39 -7.63 23.22 -7.30
N LEU A 40 -6.88 23.16 -6.21
CA LEU A 40 -6.86 24.18 -5.16
C LEU A 40 -5.78 25.25 -5.38
N GLY A 41 -4.94 25.14 -6.41
CA GLY A 41 -3.85 26.08 -6.69
C GLY A 41 -2.87 26.23 -5.53
N LEU A 42 -2.55 25.13 -4.84
CA LEU A 42 -1.79 25.18 -3.60
C LEU A 42 -0.37 25.69 -3.81
N SER A 43 0.09 26.57 -2.92
CA SER A 43 1.51 26.89 -2.77
C SER A 43 2.32 25.65 -2.35
N PRO A 44 3.65 25.61 -2.58
CA PRO A 44 4.49 24.48 -2.19
C PRO A 44 4.38 24.11 -0.70
N MET A 45 4.24 25.10 0.19
CA MET A 45 4.11 24.85 1.63
C MET A 45 2.77 24.19 1.97
N SER A 46 1.67 24.66 1.38
CA SER A 46 0.35 24.03 1.55
C SER A 46 0.30 22.62 0.93
N ALA A 47 1.01 22.40 -0.17
CA ALA A 47 1.13 21.08 -0.79
C ALA A 47 1.89 20.10 0.15
N LEU A 48 2.92 20.56 0.86
CA LEU A 48 3.59 19.74 1.88
C LEU A 48 2.64 19.34 3.03
N VAL A 49 1.81 20.27 3.51
CA VAL A 49 0.79 19.97 4.53
C VAL A 49 -0.20 18.93 4.01
N LEU A 50 -0.67 19.09 2.78
CA LEU A 50 -1.54 18.10 2.13
C LEU A 50 -0.84 16.74 2.03
N GLY A 51 0.44 16.70 1.69
CA GLY A 51 1.24 15.48 1.69
C GLY A 51 1.28 14.81 3.06
N GLY A 52 1.43 15.59 4.14
CA GLY A 52 1.34 15.10 5.51
C GLY A 52 -0.03 14.49 5.85
N ILE A 53 -1.12 15.09 5.36
CA ILE A 53 -2.48 14.53 5.52
C ILE A 53 -2.60 13.19 4.79
N PHE A 54 -2.08 13.12 3.56
CA PHE A 54 -2.10 11.91 2.73
C PHE A 54 -1.14 10.81 3.21
N ALA A 55 -0.20 11.11 4.11
CA ALA A 55 0.67 10.10 4.69
C ALA A 55 -0.10 9.05 5.50
N VAL A 56 -1.14 9.45 6.23
CA VAL A 56 -1.98 8.54 7.03
C VAL A 56 -2.70 7.49 6.17
N PRO A 57 -3.51 7.85 5.15
CA PRO A 57 -4.13 6.86 4.28
C PRO A 57 -3.10 6.05 3.50
N THR A 58 -1.95 6.64 3.15
CA THR A 58 -0.86 5.90 2.50
C THR A 58 -0.34 4.76 3.38
N ILE A 59 0.03 5.05 4.63
CA ILE A 59 0.51 4.04 5.57
C ILE A 59 -0.55 2.96 5.79
N PHE A 60 -1.82 3.35 5.95
CA PHE A 60 -2.92 2.42 6.14
C PHE A 60 -3.06 1.44 4.97
N VAL A 61 -3.03 1.93 3.73
CA VAL A 61 -3.14 1.08 2.54
C VAL A 61 -1.92 0.18 2.37
N LEU A 62 -0.71 0.67 2.66
CA LEU A 62 0.51 -0.16 2.61
C LEU A 62 0.46 -1.31 3.61
N ILE A 63 0.04 -1.06 4.86
CA ILE A 63 -0.16 -2.11 5.87
C ILE A 63 -1.22 -3.11 5.40
N THR A 64 -2.29 -2.62 4.78
CA THR A 64 -3.37 -3.47 4.27
C THR A 64 -2.89 -4.34 3.10
N ALA A 65 -2.13 -3.79 2.16
CA ALA A 65 -1.55 -4.54 1.04
C ALA A 65 -0.62 -5.66 1.53
N ILE A 66 0.19 -5.39 2.54
CA ILE A 66 1.03 -6.39 3.20
C ILE A 66 0.16 -7.50 3.81
N ARG A 67 -0.85 -7.15 4.61
CA ARG A 67 -1.73 -8.13 5.26
C ARG A 67 -2.46 -9.00 4.23
N VAL A 68 -3.08 -8.39 3.22
CA VAL A 68 -3.80 -9.12 2.16
C VAL A 68 -2.87 -10.09 1.43
N ALA A 69 -1.65 -9.65 1.09
CA ALA A 69 -0.68 -10.53 0.43
C ALA A 69 -0.22 -11.69 1.32
N PHE A 70 0.00 -11.43 2.61
CA PHE A 70 0.32 -12.48 3.58
C PHE A 70 -0.84 -13.46 3.79
N ASP A 71 -2.07 -12.95 3.90
CA ASP A 71 -3.26 -13.77 4.11
C ASP A 71 -3.51 -14.66 2.89
N ALA A 72 -3.40 -14.12 1.68
CA ALA A 72 -3.58 -14.88 0.44
C ALA A 72 -2.53 -16.00 0.26
N GLU A 73 -1.27 -15.75 0.62
CA GLU A 73 -0.21 -16.76 0.50
C GLU A 73 -0.24 -17.80 1.64
N THR A 74 -0.78 -17.44 2.80
CA THR A 74 -0.92 -18.36 3.95
C THR A 74 -2.28 -19.05 4.02
N ASP A 75 -3.19 -18.76 3.09
CA ASP A 75 -4.48 -19.43 2.96
C ASP A 75 -4.27 -20.94 2.71
N PRO A 76 -4.90 -21.83 3.51
CA PRO A 76 -4.87 -23.27 3.28
C PRO A 76 -5.29 -23.71 1.88
N ALA A 77 -6.14 -22.94 1.19
CA ALA A 77 -6.59 -23.22 -0.17
C ALA A 77 -5.53 -22.93 -1.25
N ASN A 78 -4.48 -22.17 -0.92
CA ASN A 78 -3.40 -21.80 -1.84
C ASN A 78 -2.11 -22.62 -1.62
N GLN A 79 -2.19 -23.66 -0.77
CA GLN A 79 -1.14 -24.63 -0.44
C GLN A 79 -1.21 -25.87 -1.33
#